data_AF-A0AAD9N2S3-F1
#
_entry.id   AF-A0AAD9N2S3-F1
#
_cell.length_a   1.000
_cell.length_b   1.000
_cell.length_c   1.000
_cell.angle_alpha   90.00
_cell.angle_beta   90.00
_cell.angle_gamma   90.00
#
_symmetry.space_group_name_H-M   'P 1'
#
loop_
_entity.id
_entity.type
_entity.pdbx_description
1 polymer ?
#
loop_
_entity_poly.entity_id
_entity_poly.type
_entity_poly.pdbx_seq_one_letter_code
_entity_poly.pdbx_strand_id
1 'polypeptide(L)'
;MQQRLFFICLKDFGQKLGQLTACDGCGMTYSEQEPSDIVLHTKFHKNIFNTLKFPVQTVRNIVDAELGFASEHRRIVPGEQTFLYISGDQQVVGCCVAQIVTKGYRVISDGQTGDGQSATSKPWCCSTNAEPVKCGISRIWVLASERGQKIGSKLIDCVRYHFILGYPLKKADLAFSDPTPDGRSFATRYMGTSSFLVYRAFRSPSLEQ
;
A
#
# COMPACT_ATOMS: atom_id res chain seq x y z
N MET A 1 25.58 6.69 10.18
CA MET A 1 24.37 6.32 10.95
C MET A 1 23.27 6.00 9.96
N GLN A 2 22.97 4.70 9.79
CA GLN A 2 22.14 4.19 8.71
C GLN A 2 20.78 3.80 9.29
N GLN A 3 19.72 4.48 8.86
CA GLN A 3 18.36 4.26 9.34
C GLN A 3 17.87 2.89 8.87
N ARG A 4 17.62 1.99 9.82
CA ARG A 4 17.04 0.66 9.60
C ARG A 4 15.59 0.81 9.13
N LEU A 5 15.38 0.73 7.82
CA LEU A 5 14.13 0.20 7.29
C LEU A 5 14.08 -1.28 7.70
N PHE A 6 13.21 -1.62 8.64
CA PHE A 6 12.91 -3.02 8.93
C PHE A 6 12.05 -3.57 7.79
N PHE A 7 12.72 -3.97 6.71
CA PHE A 7 12.20 -4.97 5.78
C PHE A 7 12.72 -6.32 6.22
N ILE A 8 11.80 -7.20 6.61
CA ILE A 8 12.10 -8.62 6.72
C ILE A 8 12.01 -9.19 5.32
N CYS A 9 13.09 -9.01 4.56
CA CYS A 9 13.41 -9.85 3.42
C CYS A 9 14.70 -10.56 3.83
N LEU A 10 14.58 -11.73 4.46
CA LEU A 10 15.74 -12.57 4.67
C LEU A 10 16.20 -13.14 3.33
N LYS A 11 17.35 -12.60 2.90
CA LYS A 11 18.49 -13.24 2.21
C LYS A 11 18.29 -13.83 0.80
N ASP A 12 18.97 -13.16 -0.13
CA ASP A 12 19.83 -13.83 -1.11
C ASP A 12 20.79 -14.81 -0.41
N PHE A 13 20.75 -16.09 -0.80
CA PHE A 13 21.89 -16.98 -1.07
C PHE A 13 21.31 -18.39 -1.33
N GLY A 14 21.00 -18.68 -2.60
CA GLY A 14 20.86 -20.03 -3.18
C GLY A 14 20.50 -21.20 -2.26
N GLN A 15 19.38 -21.15 -1.55
CA GLN A 15 18.82 -22.31 -0.86
C GLN A 15 17.56 -22.79 -1.57
N LYS A 16 17.48 -24.11 -1.75
CA LYS A 16 16.41 -24.85 -2.44
C LYS A 16 15.05 -24.40 -1.93
N LEU A 17 14.06 -24.38 -2.84
CA LEU A 17 12.65 -24.10 -2.61
C LEU A 17 12.05 -25.03 -1.54
N GLY A 18 12.34 -24.73 -0.27
CA GLY A 18 11.79 -25.39 0.90
C GLY A 18 10.43 -24.82 1.24
N GLN A 19 9.60 -25.63 1.88
CA GLN A 19 8.24 -25.33 2.29
C GLN A 19 8.23 -24.12 3.24
N LEU A 20 7.95 -22.94 2.69
CA LEU A 20 7.79 -21.69 3.43
C LEU A 20 6.41 -21.71 4.12
N THR A 21 6.38 -21.52 5.44
CA THR A 21 5.15 -21.44 6.23
C THR A 21 4.87 -19.99 6.60
N ALA A 22 3.60 -19.57 6.59
CA ALA A 22 3.16 -18.29 7.15
C ALA A 22 2.66 -18.49 8.58
N CYS A 23 3.11 -17.65 9.52
CA CYS A 23 2.63 -17.69 10.90
C CYS A 23 1.22 -17.13 11.02
N ASP A 24 0.28 -17.91 11.58
CA ASP A 24 -1.10 -17.48 11.79
C ASP A 24 -1.24 -16.28 12.76
N GLY A 25 -0.30 -16.15 13.71
CA GLY A 25 -0.30 -15.07 14.70
C GLY A 25 0.33 -13.77 14.21
N CYS A 26 1.33 -13.84 13.33
CA CYS A 26 2.15 -12.68 12.95
C CYS A 26 2.19 -12.37 11.45
N GLY A 27 1.72 -13.27 10.61
CA GLY A 27 1.70 -13.14 9.15
C GLY A 27 3.07 -13.20 8.47
N MET A 28 4.16 -13.36 9.23
CA MET A 28 5.51 -13.51 8.67
C MET A 28 5.65 -14.88 8.01
N THR A 29 6.15 -14.88 6.77
CA THR A 29 6.56 -16.11 6.06
C THR A 29 8.00 -16.44 6.43
N TYR A 30 8.25 -17.68 6.84
CA TYR A 30 9.57 -18.18 7.25
C TYR A 30 9.70 -19.68 6.93
N SER A 31 10.93 -20.19 6.90
CA SER A 31 11.18 -21.63 6.80
C SER A 31 11.25 -22.27 8.18
N GLU A 32 10.41 -23.28 8.44
CA GLU A 32 10.47 -24.10 9.66
C GLU A 32 11.69 -25.04 9.70
N GLN A 33 12.37 -25.21 8.57
CA GLN A 33 13.53 -26.10 8.47
C GLN A 33 14.85 -25.34 8.63
N GLU A 34 14.81 -24.01 8.66
CA GLU A 34 15.99 -23.16 8.77
C GLU A 34 16.04 -22.52 10.17
N PRO A 35 16.97 -22.94 11.06
CA PRO A 35 17.05 -22.44 12.42
C PRO A 35 17.26 -20.92 12.50
N SER A 36 17.94 -20.33 11.51
CA SER A 36 18.13 -18.87 11.48
C SER A 36 16.83 -18.11 11.19
N ASP A 37 15.95 -18.67 10.35
CA ASP A 37 14.60 -18.16 10.08
C ASP A 37 13.70 -18.30 11.31
N ILE A 38 13.75 -19.44 12.01
CA ILE A 38 13.00 -19.65 13.26
C ILE A 38 13.44 -18.64 14.34
N VAL A 39 14.75 -18.39 14.45
CA VAL A 39 15.28 -17.39 15.39
C VAL A 39 14.83 -15.99 14.99
N LEU A 40 14.82 -15.65 13.69
CA LEU A 40 14.31 -14.35 13.25
C LEU A 40 12.80 -14.22 13.51
N HIS A 41 12.02 -15.25 13.21
CA HIS A 41 10.59 -15.33 13.52
C HIS A 41 10.32 -15.18 15.03
N THR A 42 11.10 -15.86 15.87
CA THR A 42 11.00 -15.74 17.33
C THR A 42 11.39 -14.33 17.82
N LYS A 43 12.42 -13.73 17.22
CA LYS A 43 12.80 -12.34 17.50
C LYS A 43 11.73 -11.37 17.01
N PHE A 44 11.05 -11.65 15.91
CA PHE A 44 9.93 -10.87 15.39
C PHE A 44 8.76 -10.86 16.38
N HIS A 45 8.41 -12.02 16.94
CA HIS A 45 7.48 -12.12 18.07
C HIS A 45 7.93 -11.28 19.29
N LYS A 46 9.22 -11.30 19.63
CA LYS A 46 9.74 -10.59 20.80
C LYS A 46 9.93 -9.09 20.61
N ASN A 47 10.23 -8.61 19.40
CA ASN A 47 10.69 -7.23 19.14
C ASN A 47 9.76 -6.38 18.26
N ILE A 48 8.81 -6.97 17.54
CA ILE A 48 7.84 -6.18 16.75
C ILE A 48 6.45 -6.26 17.38
N PHE A 49 6.01 -7.43 17.85
CA PHE A 49 4.71 -7.57 18.53
C PHE A 49 4.67 -7.00 19.94
N ASN A 50 5.79 -6.98 20.67
CA ASN A 50 5.85 -6.36 22.00
C ASN A 50 6.21 -4.86 21.96
N THR A 51 6.73 -4.36 20.83
CA THR A 51 7.18 -2.97 20.68
C THR A 51 6.14 -2.11 19.96
N LEU A 52 5.39 -2.69 19.03
CA LEU A 52 4.14 -2.09 18.57
C LEU A 52 3.07 -2.38 19.62
N LYS A 53 2.68 -1.36 20.40
CA LYS A 53 1.58 -1.46 21.38
C LYS A 53 0.21 -1.84 20.78
N PHE A 54 0.13 -2.08 19.47
CA PHE A 54 -1.12 -2.23 18.73
C PHE A 54 -0.98 -3.29 17.63
N PRO A 55 -1.86 -4.30 17.59
CA PRO A 55 -1.98 -5.22 16.46
C PRO A 55 -2.11 -4.47 15.13
N VAL A 56 -1.58 -5.02 14.03
CA VAL A 56 -1.72 -4.43 12.67
C VAL A 56 -3.18 -4.12 12.34
N GLN A 57 -4.11 -4.93 12.83
CA GLN A 57 -5.55 -4.71 12.67
C GLN A 57 -6.03 -3.41 13.35
N THR A 58 -5.46 -3.05 14.50
CA THR A 58 -5.75 -1.79 15.20
C THR A 58 -5.23 -0.60 14.39
N VAL A 59 -4.02 -0.68 13.85
CA VAL A 59 -3.47 0.38 12.97
C VAL A 59 -4.36 0.56 11.74
N ARG A 60 -4.79 -0.54 11.11
CA ARG A 60 -5.74 -0.50 9.99
C ARG A 60 -7.08 0.15 10.37
N ASN A 61 -7.60 -0.11 11.57
CA ASN A 61 -8.83 0.52 12.04
C ASN A 61 -8.68 2.03 12.25
N ILE A 62 -7.54 2.48 12.79
CA ILE A 62 -7.25 3.92 12.94
C ILE A 62 -7.14 4.59 11.57
N VAL A 63 -6.39 4.00 10.65
CA VAL A 63 -6.25 4.53 9.27
C VAL A 63 -7.60 4.60 8.57
N ASP A 64 -8.44 3.59 8.73
CA ASP A 64 -9.77 3.56 8.11
C ASP A 64 -10.69 4.62 8.72
N ALA A 65 -10.66 4.81 10.04
CA ALA A 65 -11.40 5.87 10.70
C ALA A 65 -10.93 7.27 10.25
N GLU A 66 -9.63 7.52 10.17
CA GLU A 66 -9.08 8.81 9.70
C GLU A 66 -9.39 9.10 8.24
N LEU A 67 -9.50 8.05 7.41
CA LEU A 67 -9.85 8.17 6.00
C LEU A 67 -11.37 8.11 5.75
N GLY A 68 -12.19 7.95 6.79
CA GLY A 68 -13.67 7.96 6.71
C GLY A 68 -14.30 6.66 6.19
N PHE A 69 -13.63 5.51 6.31
CA PHE A 69 -14.19 4.21 5.94
C PHE A 69 -14.96 3.58 7.11
N ALA A 70 -16.19 3.14 6.87
CA ALA A 70 -16.98 2.42 7.87
C ALA A 70 -16.38 1.04 8.18
N SER A 71 -16.35 0.66 9.46
CA SER A 71 -15.81 -0.62 9.97
C SER A 71 -16.62 -1.85 9.53
N GLU A 72 -17.83 -1.65 9.04
CA GLU A 72 -18.74 -2.72 8.64
C GLU A 72 -18.42 -3.17 7.21
N HIS A 73 -18.02 -4.43 7.04
CA HIS A 73 -17.65 -5.10 5.78
C HIS A 73 -16.18 -5.02 5.33
N ARG A 74 -15.22 -5.10 6.25
CA ARG A 74 -13.83 -5.42 5.87
C ARG A 74 -13.76 -6.88 5.41
N ARG A 75 -14.01 -7.14 4.13
CA ARG A 75 -13.68 -8.44 3.52
C ARG A 75 -12.17 -8.60 3.56
N ILE A 76 -11.69 -9.73 4.11
CA ILE A 76 -10.28 -10.11 3.97
C ILE A 76 -10.03 -10.26 2.47
N VAL A 77 -9.21 -9.38 1.90
CA VAL A 77 -8.80 -9.48 0.50
C VAL A 77 -7.56 -10.37 0.45
N PRO A 78 -7.63 -11.57 -0.14
CA PRO A 78 -6.46 -12.44 -0.25
C PRO A 78 -5.32 -11.72 -0.98
N GLY A 79 -4.11 -11.78 -0.43
CA GLY A 79 -2.93 -11.12 -1.01
C GLY A 79 -2.80 -9.62 -0.70
N GLU A 80 -3.64 -9.07 0.18
CA GLU A 80 -3.42 -7.72 0.72
C GLU A 80 -2.23 -7.69 1.70
N GLN A 81 -1.32 -6.74 1.51
CA GLN A 81 -0.16 -6.53 2.35
C GLN A 81 -0.15 -5.11 2.93
N THR A 82 0.20 -4.98 4.21
CA THR A 82 0.32 -3.69 4.90
C THR A 82 1.79 -3.34 5.14
N PHE A 83 2.16 -2.14 4.73
CA PHE A 83 3.47 -1.55 4.90
C PHE A 83 3.37 -0.42 5.92
N LEU A 84 4.14 -0.49 6.99
CA LEU A 84 4.14 0.50 8.07
C LEU A 84 5.45 1.28 8.07
N TYR A 85 5.35 2.59 8.30
CA TYR A 85 6.50 3.44 8.56
C TYR A 85 6.55 3.73 10.07
N ILE A 86 7.62 3.26 10.71
CA ILE A 86 7.85 3.43 12.15
C ILE A 86 8.90 4.52 12.36
N SER A 87 8.60 5.53 13.18
CA SER A 87 9.51 6.61 13.52
C SER A 87 10.64 6.13 14.46
N GLY A 88 11.64 6.99 14.71
CA GLY A 88 12.70 6.70 15.68
C GLY A 88 12.16 6.41 17.10
N ASP A 89 11.04 7.04 17.45
CA ASP A 89 10.34 6.90 18.73
C ASP A 89 9.36 5.71 18.76
N GLN A 90 9.53 4.76 17.85
CA GLN A 90 8.74 3.52 17.77
C GLN A 90 7.24 3.74 17.53
N GLN A 91 6.85 4.90 16.97
CA GLN A 91 5.46 5.19 16.61
C GLN A 91 5.19 4.87 15.14
N VAL A 92 4.02 4.30 14.85
CA VAL A 92 3.56 4.15 13.47
C VAL A 92 3.07 5.51 12.98
N VAL A 93 3.81 6.11 12.04
CA VAL A 93 3.51 7.44 11.49
C VAL A 93 3.17 7.42 10.01
N GLY A 94 3.17 6.24 9.39
CA GLY A 94 2.71 6.04 8.03
C GLY A 94 2.23 4.60 7.81
N CYS A 95 1.28 4.45 6.91
CA CYS A 95 0.69 3.17 6.54
C CYS A 95 0.38 3.17 5.04
N CYS A 96 0.68 2.07 4.37
CA CYS A 96 0.27 1.82 3.00
C CYS A 96 -0.28 0.40 2.91
N VAL A 97 -1.46 0.26 2.33
CA VAL A 97 -2.11 -1.04 2.09
C VAL A 97 -2.11 -1.29 0.59
N ALA A 98 -1.51 -2.40 0.19
CA ALA A 98 -1.35 -2.80 -1.20
C ALA A 98 -2.06 -4.13 -1.44
N GLN A 99 -2.64 -4.29 -2.62
CA GLN A 99 -3.33 -5.52 -3.02
C GLN A 99 -3.07 -5.85 -4.49
N ILE A 100 -3.29 -7.11 -4.87
CA ILE A 100 -3.17 -7.54 -6.26
C ILE A 100 -4.33 -6.95 -7.06
N VAL A 101 -4.02 -6.23 -8.14
CA VAL A 101 -4.99 -5.68 -9.09
C VAL A 101 -4.46 -5.94 -10.49
N THR A 102 -5.33 -6.34 -11.41
CA THR A 102 -4.95 -6.68 -12.79
C THR A 102 -5.27 -5.58 -13.81
N LYS A 103 -6.21 -4.68 -13.47
CA LYS A 103 -6.68 -3.61 -14.36
C LYS A 103 -6.77 -2.28 -13.63
N GLY A 104 -6.21 -1.25 -14.25
CA GLY A 104 -6.36 0.15 -13.86
C GLY A 104 -6.94 0.98 -15.02
N TYR A 105 -7.39 2.18 -14.72
CA TYR A 105 -8.01 3.10 -15.64
C TYR A 105 -7.34 4.45 -15.52
N ARG A 106 -6.97 5.03 -16.65
CA ARG A 106 -6.22 6.28 -16.67
C ARG A 106 -7.09 7.46 -16.25
N VAL A 107 -6.57 8.28 -15.36
CA VAL A 107 -7.16 9.58 -15.03
C VAL A 107 -7.14 10.48 -16.25
N ILE A 108 -8.30 11.04 -16.59
CA ILE A 108 -8.40 12.04 -17.65
C ILE A 108 -8.20 13.40 -17.00
N SER A 109 -7.07 14.05 -17.30
CA SER A 109 -6.86 15.44 -16.94
C SER A 109 -7.72 16.27 -17.89
N ASP A 110 -8.58 17.15 -17.39
CA ASP A 110 -9.22 18.14 -18.25
C ASP A 110 -8.12 18.93 -18.96
N GLY A 111 -8.06 18.80 -20.29
CA GLY A 111 -7.24 19.68 -21.11
C GLY A 111 -7.69 21.12 -20.87
N GLN A 112 -6.75 22.05 -20.88
CA GLN A 112 -7.07 23.47 -20.81
C GLN A 112 -7.96 23.86 -22.00
N THR A 113 -9.28 23.87 -21.80
CA THR A 113 -10.18 24.68 -22.60
C THR A 113 -10.29 26.02 -21.90
N GLY A 114 -9.62 27.03 -22.45
CA GLY A 114 -9.89 28.41 -22.11
C GLY A 114 -11.36 28.72 -22.38
N ASP A 115 -12.11 28.99 -21.32
CA ASP A 115 -12.98 30.17 -21.24
C ASP A 115 -13.58 30.22 -19.83
N GLY A 116 -13.59 31.43 -19.27
CA GLY A 116 -13.87 31.68 -17.85
C GLY A 116 -15.30 31.37 -17.44
N GLN A 117 -15.55 30.13 -16.99
CA GLN A 117 -16.75 29.78 -16.24
C GLN A 117 -16.39 29.14 -14.90
N SER A 118 -17.07 29.67 -13.87
CA SER A 118 -16.89 29.45 -12.43
C SER A 118 -16.60 28.02 -12.00
N ALA A 119 -15.73 27.90 -11.00
CA ALA A 119 -15.29 26.68 -10.34
C ALA A 119 -16.39 25.94 -9.55
N THR A 120 -17.42 25.45 -10.23
CA THR A 120 -18.37 24.48 -9.68
C THR A 120 -17.90 23.06 -9.99
N SER A 121 -17.55 22.33 -8.93
CA SER A 121 -17.32 20.88 -8.79
C SER A 121 -17.54 20.01 -10.05
N LYS A 122 -16.57 19.98 -10.97
CA LYS A 122 -16.61 19.02 -12.07
C LYS A 122 -16.20 17.62 -11.56
N PRO A 123 -16.95 16.56 -11.88
CA PRO A 123 -16.60 15.20 -11.48
C PRO A 123 -15.25 14.78 -12.07
N TRP A 124 -14.45 14.07 -11.28
CA TRP A 124 -13.19 13.49 -11.75
C TRP A 124 -13.48 12.27 -12.63
N CYS A 125 -13.05 12.31 -13.89
CA CYS A 125 -13.29 11.25 -14.87
C CYS A 125 -12.06 10.34 -15.05
N CYS A 126 -12.31 9.07 -15.38
CA CYS A 126 -11.30 8.13 -15.80
C CYS A 126 -11.68 7.51 -17.15
N SER A 127 -10.67 7.07 -17.89
CA SER A 127 -10.83 6.33 -19.15
C SER A 127 -11.65 5.06 -18.92
N THR A 128 -12.43 4.67 -19.93
CA THR A 128 -13.08 3.35 -19.97
C THR A 128 -12.13 2.26 -20.45
N ASN A 129 -10.99 2.63 -21.06
CA ASN A 129 -9.98 1.68 -21.51
C ASN A 129 -9.17 1.16 -20.32
N ALA A 130 -9.18 -0.15 -20.12
CA ALA A 130 -8.44 -0.80 -19.06
C ALA A 130 -6.97 -1.00 -19.45
N GLU A 131 -6.06 -0.64 -18.55
CA GLU A 131 -4.62 -0.85 -18.68
C GLU A 131 -4.15 -1.90 -17.68
N PRO A 132 -3.20 -2.78 -18.06
CA PRO A 132 -2.69 -3.81 -17.16
C PRO A 132 -1.90 -3.19 -16.02
N VAL A 133 -2.22 -3.59 -14.79
CA VAL A 133 -1.47 -3.26 -13.57
C VAL A 133 -1.19 -4.54 -12.79
N LYS A 134 -0.38 -4.44 -11.74
CA LYS A 134 -0.05 -5.58 -10.86
C LYS A 134 -0.37 -5.31 -9.40
N CYS A 135 -0.34 -4.03 -8.99
CA CYS A 135 -0.50 -3.63 -7.61
C CYS A 135 -1.44 -2.43 -7.50
N GLY A 136 -2.47 -2.56 -6.67
CA GLY A 136 -3.34 -1.48 -6.26
C GLY A 136 -2.92 -0.94 -4.90
N ILE A 137 -2.67 0.36 -4.82
CA ILE A 137 -2.56 1.10 -3.55
C ILE A 137 -3.98 1.37 -3.07
N SER A 138 -4.44 0.51 -2.15
CA SER A 138 -5.78 0.55 -1.54
C SER A 138 -5.90 1.69 -0.53
N ARG A 139 -4.85 1.90 0.27
CA ARG A 139 -4.81 2.96 1.28
C ARG A 139 -3.40 3.49 1.35
N ILE A 140 -3.28 4.81 1.46
CA ILE A 140 -2.03 5.44 1.85
C ILE A 140 -2.33 6.56 2.84
N TRP A 141 -1.62 6.50 3.95
CA TRP A 141 -1.80 7.41 5.06
C TRP A 141 -0.44 7.77 5.65
N VAL A 142 -0.31 9.05 6.02
CA VAL A 142 0.82 9.59 6.75
C VAL A 142 0.25 10.53 7.80
N LEU A 143 0.70 10.37 9.04
CA LEU A 143 0.34 11.21 10.17
C LEU A 143 0.52 12.68 9.78
N ALA A 144 -0.48 13.53 10.05
CA ALA A 144 -0.51 14.90 9.54
C ALA A 144 0.75 15.71 9.88
N SER A 145 1.26 15.58 11.11
CA SER A 145 2.50 16.22 11.58
C SER A 145 3.77 15.73 10.88
N GLU A 146 3.72 14.55 10.24
CA GLU A 146 4.85 13.90 9.59
C GLU A 146 4.79 14.00 8.04
N ARG A 147 3.78 14.69 7.51
CA ARG A 147 3.64 14.94 6.06
C ARG A 147 4.77 15.85 5.56
N GLY A 148 5.02 15.82 4.25
CA GLY A 148 6.09 16.61 3.62
C GLY A 148 7.49 15.99 3.72
N GLN A 149 7.68 14.96 4.55
CA GLN A 149 8.99 14.30 4.76
C GLN A 149 9.23 13.08 3.85
N LYS A 150 8.54 13.00 2.71
CA LYS A 150 8.60 11.89 1.73
C LYS A 150 8.24 10.49 2.30
N ILE A 151 7.60 10.40 3.46
CA ILE A 151 7.18 9.11 4.06
C ILE A 151 6.28 8.32 3.10
N GLY A 152 5.27 8.97 2.52
CA GLY A 152 4.38 8.32 1.53
C GLY A 152 5.13 7.78 0.31
N SER A 153 6.15 8.51 -0.19
CA SER A 153 6.98 8.04 -1.29
C SER A 153 7.82 6.83 -0.90
N LYS A 154 8.44 6.84 0.29
CA LYS A 154 9.20 5.70 0.82
C LYS A 154 8.32 4.46 1.00
N LEU A 155 7.08 4.64 1.46
CA LEU A 155 6.10 3.56 1.57
C LEU A 155 5.80 2.94 0.21
N ILE A 156 5.49 3.74 -0.81
CA ILE A 156 5.21 3.18 -2.16
C ILE A 156 6.47 2.61 -2.81
N ASP A 157 7.64 3.21 -2.63
CA ASP A 157 8.89 2.63 -3.13
C ASP A 157 9.10 1.24 -2.53
N CYS A 158 8.85 1.05 -1.23
CA CYS A 158 9.03 -0.26 -0.64
C CYS A 158 7.91 -1.26 -0.97
N VAL A 159 6.68 -0.81 -1.22
CA VAL A 159 5.67 -1.63 -1.92
C VAL A 159 6.22 -2.09 -3.28
N ARG A 160 6.81 -1.19 -4.06
CA ARG A 160 7.32 -1.53 -5.40
C ARG A 160 8.42 -2.58 -5.37
N TYR A 161 9.32 -2.52 -4.39
CA TYR A 161 10.42 -3.47 -4.30
C TYR A 161 10.06 -4.80 -3.65
N HIS A 162 8.99 -4.87 -2.87
CA HIS A 162 8.74 -6.02 -1.99
C HIS A 162 7.33 -6.62 -2.05
N PHE A 163 6.36 -5.99 -2.71
CA PHE A 163 5.00 -6.51 -2.79
C PHE A 163 4.92 -7.82 -3.59
N ILE A 164 5.67 -7.93 -4.70
CA ILE A 164 5.79 -9.15 -5.49
C ILE A 164 7.23 -9.64 -5.39
N LEU A 165 7.43 -10.80 -4.76
CA LEU A 165 8.75 -11.38 -4.56
C LEU A 165 9.47 -11.59 -5.90
N GLY A 166 10.70 -11.10 -6.00
CA GLY A 166 11.53 -11.21 -7.20
C GLY A 166 11.12 -10.30 -8.37
N TYR A 167 10.09 -9.45 -8.21
CA TYR A 167 9.63 -8.55 -9.26
C TYR A 167 9.49 -7.10 -8.77
N PRO A 168 10.53 -6.26 -8.97
CA PRO A 168 10.44 -4.83 -8.67
C PRO A 168 9.43 -4.13 -9.59
N LEU A 169 8.34 -3.64 -9.01
CA LEU A 169 7.27 -2.95 -9.73
C LEU A 169 7.74 -1.61 -10.28
N LYS A 170 7.39 -1.34 -11.54
CA LYS A 170 7.49 -0.01 -12.15
C LYS A 170 6.30 0.83 -11.70
N LYS A 171 6.41 2.16 -11.83
CA LYS A 171 5.26 3.06 -11.58
C LYS A 171 4.06 2.70 -12.46
N ALA A 172 4.29 2.26 -13.69
CA ALA A 172 3.24 1.80 -14.60
C ALA A 172 2.50 0.54 -14.12
N ASP A 173 3.08 -0.23 -13.19
CA ASP A 173 2.42 -1.41 -12.61
C ASP A 173 1.49 -1.05 -11.44
N LEU A 174 1.45 0.21 -11.04
CA LEU A 174 0.68 0.71 -9.91
C LEU A 174 -0.63 1.36 -10.36
N ALA A 175 -1.70 1.12 -9.59
CA ALA A 175 -2.92 1.91 -9.62
C ALA A 175 -3.32 2.33 -8.20
N PHE A 176 -4.08 3.42 -8.06
CA PHE A 176 -4.58 3.92 -6.77
C PHE A 176 -6.10 3.74 -6.67
N SER A 177 -6.63 3.35 -5.52
CA SER A 177 -8.08 3.33 -5.33
C SER A 177 -8.61 4.72 -4.97
N ASP A 178 -9.68 5.15 -5.64
CA ASP A 178 -10.52 6.32 -5.32
C ASP A 178 -9.83 7.41 -4.49
N PRO A 179 -8.79 8.08 -5.04
CA PRO A 179 -7.93 8.94 -4.24
C PRO A 179 -8.64 10.21 -3.75
N THR A 180 -8.46 10.53 -2.47
CA THR A 180 -8.84 11.82 -1.88
C THR A 180 -8.11 13.00 -2.57
N PRO A 181 -8.51 14.27 -2.40
CA PRO A 181 -7.78 15.41 -2.96
C PRO A 181 -6.27 15.43 -2.61
N ASP A 182 -5.93 15.15 -1.34
CA ASP A 182 -4.56 14.98 -0.88
C ASP A 182 -3.89 13.80 -1.59
N GLY A 183 -4.59 12.66 -1.68
CA GLY A 183 -4.14 11.46 -2.37
C GLY A 183 -3.83 11.70 -3.85
N ARG A 184 -4.65 12.49 -4.55
CA ARG A 184 -4.43 12.87 -5.97
C ARG A 184 -3.20 13.74 -6.13
N SER A 185 -3.02 14.72 -5.25
CA SER A 185 -1.85 15.61 -5.26
C SER A 185 -0.57 14.81 -5.03
N PHE A 186 -0.61 13.90 -4.05
CA PHE A 186 0.47 12.98 -3.77
C PHE A 186 0.75 12.03 -4.95
N ALA A 187 -0.28 11.36 -5.49
CA ALA A 187 -0.14 10.41 -6.59
C ALA A 187 0.41 11.09 -7.84
N THR A 188 -0.08 12.28 -8.19
CA THR A 188 0.44 13.08 -9.31
C THR A 188 1.94 13.33 -9.16
N ARG A 189 2.36 13.76 -7.97
CA ARG A 189 3.77 14.04 -7.68
C ARG A 189 4.62 12.78 -7.69
N TYR A 190 4.15 11.70 -7.07
CA TYR A 190 4.89 10.44 -7.01
C TYR A 190 5.01 9.80 -8.40
N MET A 191 3.93 9.80 -9.18
CA MET A 191 3.87 9.21 -10.52
C MET A 191 4.59 10.06 -11.57
N GLY A 192 4.70 11.38 -11.33
CA GLY A 192 5.28 12.33 -12.28
C GLY A 192 4.30 12.70 -13.41
N THR A 193 3.01 12.42 -13.23
CA THR A 193 1.95 12.70 -14.20
C THR A 193 0.60 12.80 -13.48
N SER A 194 -0.26 13.72 -13.93
CA SER A 194 -1.65 13.80 -13.48
C SER A 194 -2.52 12.68 -14.05
N SER A 195 -2.04 12.01 -15.10
CA SER A 195 -2.75 10.94 -15.82
C SER A 195 -2.29 9.56 -15.33
N PHE A 196 -2.29 9.36 -14.01
CA PHE A 196 -1.95 8.07 -13.37
C PHE A 196 -3.14 7.09 -13.42
N LEU A 197 -2.88 5.83 -13.09
CA LEU A 197 -3.91 4.78 -13.11
C LEU A 197 -4.67 4.72 -11.78
N VAL A 198 -5.98 4.58 -11.86
CA VAL A 198 -6.87 4.31 -10.73
C VAL A 198 -7.61 2.99 -10.90
N TYR A 199 -8.11 2.42 -9.81
CA TYR A 199 -8.98 1.23 -9.87
C TYR A 199 -10.11 1.36 -8.84
N ARG A 200 -11.21 0.61 -9.03
CA ARG A 200 -12.30 0.56 -8.07
C ARG A 200 -12.03 -0.51 -7.02
N ALA A 201 -11.90 -0.10 -5.76
CA ALA A 201 -11.72 -1.03 -4.64
C ALA A 201 -13.01 -1.79 -4.27
N PHE A 202 -14.18 -1.27 -4.68
CA PHE A 202 -15.48 -1.90 -4.45
C PHE A 202 -16.25 -2.03 -5.78
N ARG A 203 -16.56 -3.26 -6.18
CA ARG A 203 -17.69 -3.51 -7.09
C ARG A 203 -18.93 -3.72 -6.21
N SER A 204 -19.94 -2.86 -6.34
CA SER A 204 -21.30 -3.29 -6.06
C SER A 204 -21.66 -4.40 -7.08
N PRO A 205 -22.36 -5.48 -6.70
CA PRO A 205 -22.68 -6.59 -7.61
C PRO A 205 -23.65 -6.26 -8.76
N SER A 206 -23.94 -4.99 -9.05
CA SER A 206 -25.15 -4.61 -9.79
C SER A 206 -24.93 -4.03 -11.20
N LEU A 207 -23.77 -4.26 -11.83
CA LEU A 207 -23.56 -3.82 -13.22
C LEU A 207 -22.86 -4.91 -14.05
N GLU A 208 -23.54 -6.06 -14.16
CA GLU A 208 -23.50 -6.89 -15.36
C GLU A 208 -24.95 -7.01 -15.85
N GLN A 209 -25.35 -6.10 -16.74
CA GLN A 209 -26.42 -6.28 -17.72
C GLN A 209 -25.93 -5.69 -19.03
#